data_AF-A0A2D9RUH6-F1
#
_entry.id   AF-A0A2D9RUH6-F1
#
_cell.length_a   1.000
_cell.length_b   1.000
_cell.length_c   1.000
_cell.angle_alpha   90.00
_cell.angle_beta   90.00
_cell.angle_gamma   90.00
#
_symmetry.space_group_name_H-M   'P 1'
#
loop_
_entity.id
_entity.type
_entity.pdbx_description
1 polymer ?
#
loop_
_entity_poly.entity_id
_entity_poly.type
_entity_poly.pdbx_seq_one_letter_code
_entity_poly.pdbx_strand_id
1 'polypeptide(L)'
;MRKISFLLFFVFSSAVAQEIDKLNKRELKELANNQKEQIIIKNSQINDQNLIIENSSEKIKELNQIKAQLEISLSESEKNLKVLESYKLSSIDSIQKLNAENAVIPNLENEIIKLTDSINSINNLLSSYVSQGPSNVNQSSVSTNYGFLNNLYLGYSQIENQTFRLVPAGIIAENQLNNNNRNEYNYYGYRIPQFISMSELKIGVQEKKKTYLSYRNDVQNFKQLIKDNYKMISGSNLYNLYSKIFPTFSFVKGKLLTITNENISKDFLFSIKEKNTEGDLENQLGQKGKYFSLTDDDEKEYLLELILINDEVYLTFNFYNYENDLAKLGVKWEVTSNYESKLVRYYNNSYGERADTAQINSNDGALMDSNYDYNTSKYTYFLYEDSDYFLECDNTYMSIWLIPTIYESQVRVNPGIFLFKLEEI
;
A
#
# COMPACT_ATOMS: atom_id res chain seq x y z
N MET A 1 -27.61 -44.65 15.49
CA MET A 1 -28.94 -45.29 15.37
C MET A 1 -28.99 -46.57 16.19
N ARG A 2 -29.60 -46.53 17.38
CA ARG A 2 -30.06 -47.73 18.10
C ARG A 2 -31.59 -47.71 18.03
N LYS A 3 -32.18 -48.71 17.36
CA LYS A 3 -33.63 -48.92 17.36
C LYS A 3 -34.04 -49.26 18.80
N ILE A 4 -34.68 -48.33 19.50
CA ILE A 4 -35.38 -48.63 20.75
C ILE A 4 -36.68 -49.32 20.34
N SER A 5 -36.72 -50.65 20.44
CA SER A 5 -37.96 -51.41 20.32
C SER A 5 -38.89 -51.01 21.46
N PHE A 6 -39.99 -50.34 21.14
CA PHE A 6 -41.06 -50.07 22.08
C PHE A 6 -41.82 -51.37 22.37
N LEU A 7 -41.54 -51.99 23.51
CA LEU A 7 -42.43 -53.00 24.10
C LEU A 7 -43.68 -52.27 24.61
N LEU A 8 -44.86 -52.59 24.06
CA LEU A 8 -46.15 -52.12 24.59
C LEU A 8 -46.37 -52.71 25.99
N PHE A 9 -46.00 -51.96 27.04
CA PHE A 9 -46.44 -52.28 28.40
C PHE A 9 -47.82 -51.65 28.63
N PHE A 10 -48.87 -52.46 28.56
CA PHE A 10 -50.19 -52.07 29.04
C PHE A 10 -50.14 -51.91 30.56
N VAL A 11 -50.03 -50.67 31.04
CA VAL A 11 -50.25 -50.36 32.45
C VAL A 11 -51.73 -50.02 32.63
N PHE A 12 -52.54 -51.02 32.96
CA PHE A 12 -53.78 -50.75 33.67
C PHE A 12 -53.38 -50.29 35.07
N SER A 13 -53.70 -49.05 35.44
CA SER A 13 -53.63 -48.65 36.84
C SER A 13 -54.55 -49.59 37.63
N SER A 14 -54.11 -50.02 38.82
CA SER A 14 -54.79 -51.04 39.64
C SER A 14 -56.27 -50.73 39.94
N ALA A 15 -56.66 -49.45 39.86
CA ALA A 15 -58.04 -49.00 39.99
C ALA A 15 -58.94 -49.35 38.78
N VAL A 16 -58.41 -49.35 37.55
CA VAL A 16 -59.19 -49.68 36.33
C VAL A 16 -59.38 -51.19 36.18
N ALA A 17 -58.44 -51.99 36.68
CA ALA A 17 -58.50 -53.45 36.61
C ALA A 17 -59.60 -54.07 37.52
N GLN A 18 -60.00 -53.39 38.59
CA GLN A 18 -60.98 -53.91 39.57
C GLN A 18 -62.45 -53.73 39.16
N GLU A 19 -62.75 -52.97 38.10
CA GLU A 19 -64.13 -52.71 37.65
C GLU A 19 -64.51 -53.35 36.30
N ILE A 20 -63.54 -53.90 35.56
CA ILE A 20 -63.77 -54.49 34.22
C ILE A 20 -64.79 -55.63 34.23
N ASP A 21 -64.78 -56.48 35.27
CA ASP A 21 -65.69 -57.62 35.41
C ASP A 21 -67.16 -57.22 35.65
N LYS A 22 -67.42 -55.95 35.95
CA LYS A 22 -68.78 -55.41 36.19
C LYS A 22 -69.37 -54.67 34.98
N LEU A 23 -68.58 -54.47 33.92
CA LEU A 23 -68.99 -53.71 32.75
C LEU A 23 -69.67 -54.59 31.70
N ASN A 24 -70.72 -54.07 31.07
CA ASN A 24 -71.36 -54.74 29.95
C ASN A 24 -70.53 -54.61 28.65
N LYS A 25 -70.87 -55.39 27.63
CA LYS A 25 -70.14 -55.42 26.34
C LYS A 25 -70.00 -54.05 25.67
N ARG A 26 -70.96 -53.14 25.85
CA ARG A 26 -70.94 -51.79 25.27
C ARG A 26 -69.95 -50.90 26.02
N GLU A 27 -70.00 -50.93 27.35
CA GLU A 27 -69.09 -50.18 28.23
C GLU A 27 -67.64 -50.64 28.07
N LEU A 28 -67.40 -51.94 27.90
CA LEU A 28 -66.07 -52.48 27.59
C LEU A 28 -65.51 -51.96 26.26
N LYS A 29 -66.38 -51.82 25.24
CA LYS A 29 -65.99 -51.27 23.94
C LYS A 29 -65.65 -49.78 24.02
N GLU A 30 -66.40 -49.03 24.83
CA GLU A 30 -66.17 -47.61 25.08
C GLU A 30 -64.87 -47.37 25.87
N LEU A 31 -64.62 -48.18 26.91
CA LEU A 31 -63.38 -48.15 27.67
C LEU A 31 -62.16 -48.46 26.79
N ALA A 32 -62.24 -49.50 25.93
CA ALA A 32 -61.17 -49.85 25.01
C ALA A 32 -60.89 -48.73 23.99
N ASN A 33 -61.94 -48.06 23.48
CA ASN A 33 -61.79 -46.93 22.57
C ASN A 33 -61.14 -45.71 23.26
N ASN A 34 -61.58 -45.36 24.47
CA ASN A 34 -61.00 -44.27 25.25
C ASN A 34 -59.52 -44.53 25.58
N GLN A 35 -59.15 -45.77 25.91
CA GLN A 35 -57.75 -46.16 26.12
C GLN A 35 -56.93 -46.04 24.84
N LYS A 36 -57.49 -46.47 23.69
CA LYS A 36 -56.84 -46.32 22.39
C LYS A 36 -56.57 -44.85 22.06
N GLU A 37 -57.54 -43.97 22.30
CA GLU A 37 -57.36 -42.52 22.09
C GLU A 37 -56.30 -41.92 23.01
N GLN A 38 -56.28 -42.29 24.30
CA GLN A 38 -55.23 -41.86 25.22
C GLN A 38 -53.84 -42.33 24.80
N ILE A 39 -53.70 -43.54 24.25
CA ILE A 39 -52.43 -44.06 23.73
C ILE A 39 -51.98 -43.25 22.51
N ILE A 40 -52.89 -42.91 21.60
CA ILE A 40 -52.58 -42.08 20.42
C ILE A 40 -52.04 -40.71 20.85
N ILE A 41 -52.69 -40.06 21.82
CA ILE A 41 -52.27 -38.76 22.33
C ILE A 41 -50.88 -38.85 22.98
N LYS A 42 -50.65 -39.85 23.85
CA LYS A 42 -49.35 -40.07 24.50
C LYS A 42 -48.24 -40.35 23.50
N ASN A 43 -48.50 -41.14 22.46
CA ASN A 43 -47.51 -41.42 21.42
C ASN A 43 -47.18 -40.18 20.59
N SER A 44 -48.16 -39.32 20.30
CA SER A 44 -47.89 -38.03 19.64
C SER A 44 -46.98 -37.16 20.49
N GLN A 45 -47.25 -37.05 21.80
CA GLN A 45 -46.41 -36.27 22.72
C GLN A 45 -44.98 -36.81 22.81
N ILE A 46 -44.80 -38.14 22.81
CA ILE A 46 -43.47 -38.78 22.79
C ILE A 46 -42.72 -38.45 21.50
N ASN A 47 -43.42 -38.45 20.35
CA ASN A 47 -42.80 -38.09 19.07
C ASN A 47 -42.33 -36.63 19.07
N ASP A 48 -43.15 -35.71 19.56
CA ASP A 48 -42.78 -34.29 19.66
C ASP A 48 -41.55 -34.10 20.57
N GLN A 49 -41.51 -34.83 21.70
CA GLN A 49 -40.35 -34.82 22.61
C GLN A 49 -39.08 -35.38 21.96
N ASN A 50 -39.19 -36.45 21.17
CA ASN A 50 -38.05 -37.03 20.45
C ASN A 50 -37.47 -36.05 19.43
N LEU A 51 -38.33 -35.32 18.71
CA LEU A 51 -37.90 -34.28 17.77
C LEU A 51 -37.12 -33.16 18.48
N ILE A 52 -37.60 -32.73 19.65
CA ILE A 52 -36.92 -31.71 20.47
C ILE A 52 -35.54 -32.21 20.93
N ILE A 53 -35.44 -33.47 21.35
CA ILE A 53 -34.18 -34.09 21.79
C ILE A 53 -33.19 -34.18 20.62
N GLU A 54 -33.65 -34.57 19.44
CA GLU A 54 -32.81 -34.67 18.24
C GLU A 54 -32.24 -33.29 17.85
N ASN A 55 -33.09 -32.27 17.75
CA ASN A 55 -32.68 -30.89 17.48
C ASN A 55 -31.69 -30.37 18.55
N SER A 56 -31.93 -30.68 19.81
CA SER A 56 -31.03 -30.29 20.91
C SER A 56 -29.68 -30.99 20.80
N SER A 57 -29.67 -32.27 20.39
CA SER A 57 -28.43 -33.03 20.19
C SER A 57 -27.60 -32.48 19.03
N GLU A 58 -28.22 -32.00 17.96
CA GLU A 58 -27.52 -31.36 16.84
C GLU A 58 -26.89 -30.05 17.29
N LYS A 59 -27.64 -29.20 17.99
CA LYS A 59 -27.14 -27.93 18.53
C LYS A 59 -25.96 -28.13 19.49
N ILE A 60 -25.95 -29.18 20.30
CA ILE A 60 -24.82 -29.52 21.17
C ILE A 60 -23.57 -29.89 20.36
N LYS A 61 -23.72 -30.58 19.22
CA LYS A 61 -22.58 -30.90 18.35
C LYS A 61 -21.96 -29.64 17.74
N GLU A 62 -22.80 -28.72 17.26
CA GLU A 62 -22.35 -27.42 16.74
C GLU A 62 -21.60 -26.62 17.80
N LEU A 63 -22.14 -26.54 19.02
CA LEU A 63 -21.48 -25.84 20.13
C LEU A 63 -20.12 -26.45 20.48
N ASN A 64 -19.99 -27.78 20.43
CA ASN A 64 -18.70 -28.44 20.67
C ASN A 64 -17.68 -28.16 19.55
N GLN A 65 -18.12 -28.06 18.30
CA GLN A 65 -17.25 -27.66 17.19
C GLN A 65 -16.76 -26.22 17.33
N ILE A 66 -17.66 -25.29 17.70
CA ILE A 66 -17.31 -23.89 17.97
C ILE A 66 -16.31 -23.80 19.12
N LYS A 67 -16.53 -24.55 20.21
CA LYS A 67 -15.60 -24.59 21.34
C LYS A 67 -14.20 -25.04 20.92
N ALA A 68 -14.09 -26.10 20.12
CA ALA A 68 -12.81 -26.60 19.64
C ALA A 68 -12.08 -25.56 18.75
N GLN A 69 -12.82 -24.83 17.90
CA GLN A 69 -12.25 -23.74 17.10
C GLN A 69 -11.72 -22.60 17.97
N LEU A 70 -12.46 -22.20 19.02
CA LEU A 70 -12.04 -21.16 19.95
C LEU A 70 -10.78 -21.57 20.74
N GLU A 71 -10.65 -22.83 21.13
CA GLU A 71 -9.45 -23.34 21.82
C GLU A 71 -8.20 -23.27 20.92
N ILE A 72 -8.34 -23.56 19.62
CA ILE A 72 -7.26 -23.40 18.64
C ILE A 72 -6.87 -21.92 18.49
N SER A 73 -7.85 -21.03 18.31
CA SER A 73 -7.59 -19.59 18.18
C SER A 73 -6.93 -18.99 19.42
N LEU A 74 -7.30 -19.46 20.63
CA LEU A 74 -6.67 -19.04 21.87
C LEU A 74 -5.19 -19.44 21.92
N SER A 75 -4.88 -20.71 21.57
CA SER A 75 -3.50 -21.19 21.55
C SER A 75 -2.62 -20.43 20.54
N GLU A 76 -3.18 -20.07 19.39
CA GLU A 76 -2.48 -19.26 18.39
C GLU A 76 -2.23 -17.82 18.88
N SER A 77 -3.21 -17.22 19.55
CA SER A 77 -3.07 -15.89 20.16
C SER A 77 -1.98 -15.87 21.24
N GLU A 78 -1.90 -16.88 22.11
CA GLU A 78 -0.85 -17.01 23.12
C GLU A 78 0.55 -17.16 22.50
N LYS A 79 0.67 -17.88 21.37
CA LYS A 79 1.94 -17.99 20.62
C LYS A 79 2.35 -16.65 20.05
N ASN A 80 1.41 -15.90 19.45
CA ASN A 80 1.67 -14.58 18.88
C ASN A 80 2.09 -13.57 19.97
N LEU A 81 1.49 -13.65 21.16
CA LEU A 81 1.88 -12.81 22.30
C LEU A 81 3.35 -13.02 22.71
N LYS A 82 3.80 -14.28 22.81
CA LYS A 82 5.20 -14.61 23.12
C LYS A 82 6.19 -14.08 22.07
N VAL A 83 5.82 -14.13 20.79
CA VAL A 83 6.63 -13.57 19.69
C VAL A 83 6.69 -12.05 19.79
N LEU A 84 5.59 -11.38 20.13
CA LEU A 84 5.57 -9.93 20.31
C LEU A 84 6.47 -9.50 21.48
N GLU A 85 6.46 -10.24 22.58
CA GLU A 85 7.33 -9.98 23.73
C GLU A 85 8.82 -10.11 23.37
N SER A 86 9.20 -11.09 22.55
CA SER A 86 10.60 -11.23 22.12
C SER A 86 11.06 -10.09 21.21
N TYR A 87 10.19 -9.59 20.33
CA TYR A 87 10.49 -8.39 19.53
C TYR A 87 10.68 -7.15 20.40
N LYS A 88 9.88 -6.99 21.45
CA LYS A 88 10.02 -5.87 22.39
C LYS A 88 11.37 -5.88 23.10
N LEU A 89 11.82 -7.04 23.56
CA LEU A 89 13.15 -7.23 24.19
C LEU A 89 14.27 -6.87 23.20
N SER A 90 14.25 -7.44 22.00
CA SER A 90 15.26 -7.15 20.95
C SER A 90 15.31 -5.66 20.56
N SER A 91 14.14 -5.00 20.50
CA SER A 91 14.06 -3.56 20.21
C SER A 91 14.70 -2.72 21.32
N ILE A 92 14.50 -3.10 22.59
CA ILE A 92 15.12 -2.41 23.73
C ILE A 92 16.65 -2.55 23.67
N ASP A 93 17.17 -3.74 23.40
CA ASP A 93 18.62 -3.98 23.27
C ASP A 93 19.22 -3.15 22.12
N SER A 94 18.52 -3.07 20.99
CA SER A 94 18.93 -2.25 19.84
C SER A 94 18.96 -0.76 20.18
N ILE A 95 17.94 -0.25 20.89
CA ILE A 95 17.89 1.14 21.35
C ILE A 95 19.03 1.44 22.33
N GLN A 96 19.32 0.52 23.25
CA GLN A 96 20.44 0.68 24.20
C GLN A 96 21.78 0.74 23.48
N LYS A 97 21.99 -0.09 22.46
CA LYS A 97 23.21 -0.06 21.63
C LYS A 97 23.35 1.27 20.87
N LEU A 98 22.27 1.74 20.24
CA LEU A 98 22.26 3.04 19.55
C LEU A 98 22.55 4.20 20.51
N ASN A 99 21.98 4.17 21.71
CA ASN A 99 22.27 5.19 22.72
C ASN A 99 23.73 5.18 23.16
N ALA A 100 24.36 4.01 23.27
CA ALA A 100 25.78 3.88 23.57
C ALA A 100 26.67 4.41 22.44
N GLU A 101 26.32 4.15 21.18
CA GLU A 101 27.02 4.68 20.01
C GLU A 101 26.85 6.21 19.90
N ASN A 102 25.64 6.74 20.12
CA ASN A 102 25.35 8.17 20.09
C ASN A 102 26.06 8.95 21.21
N ALA A 103 26.43 8.30 22.33
CA ALA A 103 27.18 8.94 23.40
C ALA A 103 28.59 9.39 22.97
N VAL A 104 29.09 8.90 21.83
CA VAL A 104 30.40 9.31 21.27
C VAL A 104 30.31 10.64 20.52
N ILE A 105 29.12 11.02 20.01
CA ILE A 105 28.91 12.22 19.17
C ILE A 105 29.41 13.50 19.85
N PRO A 106 29.09 13.80 21.13
CA PRO A 106 29.56 15.04 21.77
C PRO A 106 31.08 15.13 21.89
N ASN A 107 31.77 13.99 22.02
CA ASN A 107 33.24 13.97 22.05
C ASN A 107 33.81 14.30 20.67
N LEU A 108 33.23 13.75 19.60
CA LEU A 108 33.62 14.05 18.22
C LEU A 108 33.33 15.51 17.86
N GLU A 109 32.18 16.05 18.26
CA GLU A 109 31.85 17.48 18.09
C GLU A 109 32.91 18.38 18.75
N ASN A 110 33.36 18.01 19.95
CA ASN A 110 34.40 18.76 20.66
C ASN A 110 35.77 18.63 19.97
N GLU A 111 36.10 17.48 19.39
CA GLU A 111 37.32 17.32 18.58
C GLU A 111 37.27 18.17 17.29
N ILE A 112 36.11 18.21 16.62
CA ILE A 112 35.90 19.07 15.45
C ILE A 112 36.12 20.54 15.82
N ILE A 113 35.57 21.01 16.94
CA ILE A 113 35.77 22.39 17.41
C ILE A 113 37.27 22.69 17.59
N LYS A 114 38.02 21.80 18.26
CA LYS A 114 39.48 21.96 18.45
C LYS A 114 40.25 22.01 17.12
N LEU A 115 39.85 21.19 16.16
CA LEU A 115 40.44 21.17 14.82
C LEU A 115 40.12 22.45 14.05
N THR A 116 38.88 22.92 14.11
CA THR A 116 38.45 24.19 13.51
C THR A 116 39.25 25.37 14.08
N ASP A 117 39.42 25.43 15.41
CA ASP A 117 40.22 26.47 16.06
C ASP A 117 41.69 26.42 15.61
N SER A 118 42.26 25.22 15.49
CA SER A 118 43.62 25.01 15.00
C SER A 118 43.79 25.48 13.54
N ILE A 119 42.84 25.13 12.67
CA ILE A 119 42.81 25.57 11.27
C ILE A 119 42.72 27.10 11.19
N ASN A 120 41.84 27.73 11.97
CA ASN A 120 41.72 29.19 12.01
C ASN A 120 43.02 29.85 12.46
N SER A 121 43.69 29.28 13.45
CA SER A 121 45.00 29.77 13.91
C SER A 121 46.07 29.65 12.81
N ILE A 122 46.09 28.55 12.06
CA ILE A 122 47.00 28.36 10.91
C ILE A 122 46.69 29.34 9.78
N ASN A 123 45.41 29.56 9.45
CA ASN A 123 44.98 30.50 8.42
C ASN A 123 45.36 31.94 8.78
N ASN A 124 45.26 32.32 10.05
CA ASN A 124 45.73 33.63 10.52
C ASN A 124 47.25 33.78 10.36
N LEU A 125 48.02 32.74 10.66
CA LEU A 125 49.47 32.72 10.44
C LEU A 125 49.81 32.81 8.94
N LEU A 126 49.16 32.02 8.09
CA LEU A 126 49.33 32.08 6.63
C LEU A 126 48.98 33.45 6.06
N SER A 127 47.88 34.05 6.52
CA SER A 127 47.47 35.40 6.10
C SER A 127 48.53 36.45 6.47
N SER A 128 49.17 36.31 7.63
CA SER A 128 50.30 37.16 8.03
C SER A 128 51.53 36.97 7.13
N TYR A 129 51.79 35.74 6.66
CA TYR A 129 52.87 35.43 5.72
C TYR A 129 52.60 35.90 4.29
N VAL A 130 51.35 35.79 3.82
CA VAL A 130 50.92 36.27 2.48
C VAL A 130 50.98 37.80 2.39
N SER A 131 50.89 38.52 3.52
CA SER A 131 51.09 39.98 3.54
C SER A 131 52.54 40.45 3.27
N GLN A 132 53.51 39.54 3.15
CA GLN A 132 54.92 39.85 2.89
C GLN A 132 55.53 39.24 1.61
N GLY A 133 54.75 38.69 0.68
CA GLY A 133 55.29 38.11 -0.57
C GLY A 133 54.36 38.24 -1.78
N PRO A 134 54.89 38.38 -3.02
CA PRO A 134 54.08 38.58 -4.21
C PRO A 134 53.40 37.27 -4.67
N SER A 135 52.24 37.47 -5.28
CA SER A 135 51.25 36.53 -5.84
C SER A 135 51.79 35.24 -6.48
N ASN A 136 51.18 34.09 -6.16
CA ASN A 136 50.32 33.28 -7.06
C ASN A 136 50.08 31.84 -6.55
N VAL A 137 48.95 31.30 -7.01
CA VAL A 137 48.56 29.89 -7.23
C VAL A 137 47.49 29.29 -6.30
N ASN A 138 46.34 29.11 -6.93
CA ASN A 138 45.22 28.19 -6.71
C ASN A 138 45.51 26.88 -5.95
N GLN A 139 44.63 26.55 -5.01
CA GLN A 139 43.73 25.38 -5.04
C GLN A 139 42.96 25.34 -3.72
N SER A 140 41.72 25.82 -3.73
CA SER A 140 40.80 25.63 -2.61
C SER A 140 40.32 24.18 -2.60
N SER A 141 40.80 23.43 -1.63
CA SER A 141 40.26 22.13 -1.22
C SER A 141 38.79 22.28 -0.83
N VAL A 142 37.89 21.91 -1.74
CA VAL A 142 36.45 21.82 -1.46
C VAL A 142 36.23 20.57 -0.61
N SER A 143 35.66 20.80 0.57
CA SER A 143 35.18 19.81 1.54
C SER A 143 34.40 18.67 0.85
N THR A 144 34.87 17.44 1.01
CA THR A 144 34.33 16.21 0.41
C THR A 144 33.15 15.63 1.20
N ASN A 145 32.11 16.42 1.47
CA ASN A 145 30.92 15.93 2.17
C ASN A 145 29.64 16.06 1.31
N TYR A 146 29.78 15.85 0.01
CA TYR A 146 28.66 15.75 -0.91
C TYR A 146 28.15 14.30 -0.97
N GLY A 147 26.83 14.10 -1.08
CA GLY A 147 26.22 12.77 -1.20
C GLY A 147 26.65 12.01 -2.47
N PHE A 148 26.40 10.70 -2.51
CA PHE A 148 26.85 9.81 -3.61
C PHE A 148 26.49 10.34 -5.02
N LEU A 149 25.24 10.76 -5.24
CA LEU A 149 24.79 11.32 -6.52
C LEU A 149 25.51 12.63 -6.89
N ASN A 150 25.81 13.48 -5.91
CA ASN A 150 26.57 14.70 -6.13
C ASN A 150 28.02 14.38 -6.55
N ASN A 151 28.67 13.44 -5.88
CA ASN A 151 30.02 13.01 -6.24
C ASN A 151 30.05 12.39 -7.66
N LEU A 152 29.04 11.60 -8.02
CA LEU A 152 28.86 11.08 -9.38
C LEU A 152 28.69 12.22 -10.39
N TYR A 153 27.82 13.19 -10.10
CA TYR A 153 27.54 14.31 -10.97
C TYR A 153 28.76 15.22 -11.18
N LEU A 154 29.62 15.39 -10.17
CA LEU A 154 30.86 16.14 -10.30
C LEU A 154 32.01 15.34 -10.94
N GLY A 155 31.84 14.02 -11.09
CA GLY A 155 32.86 13.13 -11.66
C GLY A 155 33.93 12.70 -10.65
N TYR A 156 33.64 12.82 -9.35
CA TYR A 156 34.57 12.51 -8.26
C TYR A 156 34.35 11.13 -7.61
N SER A 157 33.27 10.40 -7.92
CA SER A 157 33.00 9.14 -7.21
C SER A 157 33.82 7.97 -7.78
N GLN A 158 34.65 7.37 -6.93
CA GLN A 158 35.03 5.97 -7.10
C GLN A 158 33.82 5.11 -6.69
N ILE A 159 33.39 4.20 -7.56
CA ILE A 159 32.25 3.33 -7.26
C ILE A 159 32.77 2.13 -6.48
N GLU A 160 32.42 2.08 -5.21
CA GLU A 160 32.79 1.00 -4.30
C GLU A 160 31.66 -0.02 -4.17
N ASN A 161 31.88 -1.05 -3.35
CA ASN A 161 30.82 -1.99 -3.00
C ASN A 161 29.97 -1.36 -1.92
N GLN A 162 28.78 -0.91 -2.28
CA GLN A 162 27.90 -0.14 -1.40
C GLN A 162 26.45 -0.33 -1.86
N THR A 163 25.54 -0.24 -0.90
CA THR A 163 24.11 -0.46 -1.14
C THR A 163 23.35 0.79 -0.76
N PHE A 164 22.38 1.16 -1.60
CA PHE A 164 21.54 2.34 -1.43
C PHE A 164 20.07 1.97 -1.48
N ARG A 165 19.26 2.64 -0.68
CA ARG A 165 17.81 2.70 -0.89
C ARG A 165 17.44 3.87 -1.79
N LEU A 166 16.45 3.66 -2.66
CA LEU A 166 15.85 4.73 -3.45
C LEU A 166 14.80 5.46 -2.62
N VAL A 167 15.04 6.73 -2.29
CA VAL A 167 14.16 7.52 -1.39
C VAL A 167 13.51 8.67 -2.16
N PRO A 168 12.16 8.77 -2.17
CA PRO A 168 11.47 9.89 -2.81
C PRO A 168 11.81 11.20 -2.10
N ALA A 169 12.20 12.21 -2.88
CA ALA A 169 12.69 13.49 -2.36
C ALA A 169 11.85 14.70 -2.78
N GLY A 170 11.11 14.57 -3.88
CA GLY A 170 10.09 15.55 -4.27
C GLY A 170 9.60 15.31 -5.70
N ILE A 171 8.98 16.33 -6.27
CA ILE A 171 8.55 16.32 -7.67
C ILE A 171 8.96 17.60 -8.37
N ILE A 172 8.95 17.54 -9.70
CA ILE A 172 8.84 18.74 -10.54
C ILE A 172 7.41 18.81 -11.06
N ALA A 173 6.70 19.86 -10.64
CA ALA A 173 5.39 20.20 -11.17
C ALA A 173 5.56 21.19 -12.33
N GLU A 174 4.86 20.95 -13.43
CA GLU A 174 4.82 21.88 -14.56
C GLU A 174 3.58 22.76 -14.43
N ASN A 175 3.75 23.99 -13.94
CA ASN A 175 2.64 24.94 -13.90
C ASN A 175 2.46 25.57 -15.28
N GLN A 176 1.24 25.50 -15.82
CA GLN A 176 0.89 26.23 -17.02
C GLN A 176 0.64 27.70 -16.67
N LEU A 177 1.45 28.60 -17.24
CA LEU A 177 1.11 30.00 -17.28
C LEU A 177 -0.03 30.18 -18.29
N ASN A 178 -1.26 30.42 -17.80
CA ASN A 178 -2.39 30.76 -18.64
C ASN A 178 -2.13 32.10 -19.33
N ASN A 179 -1.74 32.05 -20.61
CA ASN A 179 -1.68 33.22 -21.45
C ASN A 179 -3.09 33.45 -22.05
N ASN A 180 -3.85 34.36 -21.46
CA ASN A 180 -5.27 34.63 -21.78
C ASN A 180 -5.55 35.16 -23.21
N ASN A 181 -4.63 35.02 -24.17
CA ASN A 181 -4.85 35.41 -25.55
C ASN A 181 -5.45 34.25 -26.36
N ARG A 182 -6.78 34.26 -26.46
CA ARG A 182 -7.66 33.24 -27.05
C ARG A 182 -7.53 33.00 -28.57
N ASN A 183 -6.45 33.43 -29.25
CA ASN A 183 -6.45 33.49 -30.72
C ASN A 183 -5.36 32.70 -31.45
N GLU A 184 -4.52 31.92 -30.77
CA GLU A 184 -3.48 31.15 -31.48
C GLU A 184 -3.57 29.65 -31.19
N TYR A 185 -3.78 28.87 -32.25
CA TYR A 185 -3.89 27.40 -32.27
C TYR A 185 -2.56 26.67 -31.95
N ASN A 186 -1.53 27.35 -31.46
CA ASN A 186 -0.25 26.78 -31.04
C ASN A 186 -0.01 27.11 -29.56
N TYR A 187 -0.73 26.41 -28.69
CA TYR A 187 -0.62 26.55 -27.23
C TYR A 187 0.62 25.80 -26.70
N TYR A 188 1.82 26.27 -27.04
CA TYR A 188 3.02 25.96 -26.25
C TYR A 188 3.09 26.98 -25.11
N GLY A 189 2.20 26.85 -24.12
CA GLY A 189 2.31 27.63 -22.89
C GLY A 189 3.67 27.36 -22.27
N TYR A 190 4.42 28.42 -21.94
CA TYR A 190 5.65 28.30 -21.18
C TYR A 190 5.33 27.59 -19.87
N ARG A 191 5.86 26.37 -19.73
CA ARG A 191 5.76 25.59 -18.50
C ARG A 191 6.91 26.03 -17.63
N ILE A 192 6.62 26.51 -16.42
CA ILE A 192 7.66 26.79 -15.44
C ILE A 192 7.78 25.55 -14.57
N PRO A 193 8.89 24.80 -14.64
CA PRO A 193 9.13 23.69 -13.74
C PRO A 193 9.32 24.23 -12.32
N GLN A 194 8.53 23.72 -11.38
CA GLN A 194 8.65 24.05 -9.96
C GLN A 194 9.01 22.79 -9.19
N PHE A 195 10.12 22.85 -8.44
CA PHE A 195 10.45 21.84 -7.45
C PHE A 195 9.53 21.95 -6.24
N ILE A 196 8.96 20.83 -5.82
CA ILE A 196 8.12 20.72 -4.62
C ILE A 196 8.64 19.56 -3.77
N SER A 197 9.04 19.85 -2.54
CA SER A 197 9.62 18.87 -1.63
C SER A 197 8.58 17.86 -1.12
N MET A 198 8.99 16.63 -0.75
CA MET A 198 8.04 15.65 -0.16
C MET A 198 7.34 16.17 1.10
N SER A 199 7.95 17.09 1.85
CA SER A 199 7.34 17.73 3.03
C SER A 199 6.15 18.63 2.71
N GLU A 200 6.03 19.10 1.47
CA GLU A 200 4.96 19.99 1.02
C GLU A 200 3.82 19.22 0.31
N LEU A 201 3.93 17.90 0.23
CA LEU A 201 3.01 17.03 -0.49
C LEU A 201 2.15 16.19 0.45
N LYS A 202 0.94 15.88 -0.02
CA LYS A 202 0.15 14.74 0.42
C LYS A 202 0.08 13.72 -0.70
N ILE A 203 0.15 12.44 -0.33
CA ILE A 203 0.10 11.33 -1.27
C ILE A 203 -1.13 10.50 -0.97
N GLY A 204 -1.99 10.36 -1.97
CA GLY A 204 -3.11 9.45 -1.92
C GLY A 204 -2.71 8.10 -2.49
N VAL A 205 -2.81 7.05 -1.68
CA VAL A 205 -2.38 5.69 -2.04
C VAL A 205 -3.59 4.78 -2.23
N GLN A 206 -3.62 4.07 -3.35
CA GLN A 206 -4.52 2.95 -3.64
C GLN A 206 -3.67 1.69 -3.72
N GLU A 207 -3.83 0.79 -2.76
CA GLU A 207 -3.06 -0.46 -2.70
C GLU A 207 -3.66 -1.49 -3.66
N LYS A 208 -2.79 -2.27 -4.31
CA LYS A 208 -3.21 -3.45 -5.09
C LYS A 208 -4.06 -4.37 -4.21
N LYS A 209 -5.33 -4.53 -4.56
CA LYS A 209 -6.28 -5.30 -3.76
C LYS A 209 -7.47 -5.75 -4.61
N LYS A 210 -7.94 -6.96 -4.34
CA LYS A 210 -9.20 -7.50 -4.87
C LYS A 210 -10.10 -7.83 -3.69
N THR A 211 -11.25 -7.17 -3.61
CA THR A 211 -12.19 -7.31 -2.49
C THR A 211 -13.54 -7.75 -3.02
N TYR A 212 -14.05 -8.89 -2.57
CA TYR A 212 -15.40 -9.33 -2.92
C TYR A 212 -16.44 -8.37 -2.34
N LEU A 213 -17.46 -8.04 -3.12
CA LEU A 213 -18.55 -7.16 -2.72
C LEU A 213 -19.86 -7.94 -2.66
N SER A 214 -20.62 -7.73 -1.59
CA SER A 214 -21.96 -8.30 -1.51
C SER A 214 -22.91 -7.63 -2.50
N TYR A 215 -23.82 -8.42 -3.06
CA TYR A 215 -24.81 -7.94 -4.02
C TYR A 215 -25.69 -6.81 -3.41
N ARG A 216 -26.11 -5.87 -4.28
CA ARG A 216 -26.85 -4.62 -3.99
C ARG A 216 -26.09 -3.56 -3.20
N ASN A 217 -25.95 -3.70 -1.89
CA ASN A 217 -25.58 -2.56 -1.03
C ASN A 217 -24.14 -2.09 -1.29
N ASP A 218 -23.20 -3.02 -1.42
CA ASP A 218 -21.80 -2.67 -1.66
C ASP A 218 -21.58 -2.23 -3.11
N VAL A 219 -22.26 -2.87 -4.07
CA VAL A 219 -22.17 -2.55 -5.50
C VAL A 219 -22.75 -1.18 -5.81
N GLN A 220 -23.86 -0.78 -5.17
CA GLN A 220 -24.44 0.55 -5.35
C GLN A 220 -23.56 1.64 -4.72
N ASN A 221 -22.87 1.33 -3.62
CA ASN A 221 -22.00 2.26 -2.89
C ASN A 221 -20.52 2.17 -3.28
N PHE A 222 -20.18 1.48 -4.37
CA PHE A 222 -18.78 1.19 -4.74
C PHE A 222 -17.90 2.46 -4.86
N LYS A 223 -18.47 3.60 -5.27
CA LYS A 223 -17.74 4.88 -5.35
C LYS A 223 -17.25 5.34 -3.99
N GLN A 224 -18.08 5.18 -2.95
CA GLN A 224 -17.67 5.49 -1.58
C GLN A 224 -16.63 4.48 -1.10
N LEU A 225 -16.79 3.19 -1.41
CA LEU A 225 -15.79 2.17 -1.08
C LEU A 225 -14.42 2.43 -1.75
N ILE A 226 -14.40 2.95 -2.98
CA ILE A 226 -13.16 3.41 -3.64
C ILE A 226 -12.52 4.56 -2.85
N LYS A 227 -13.31 5.56 -2.45
CA LYS A 227 -12.83 6.70 -1.67
C LYS A 227 -12.35 6.29 -0.28
N ASP A 228 -13.01 5.34 0.36
CA ASP A 228 -12.65 4.85 1.69
C ASP A 228 -11.36 4.01 1.66
N ASN A 229 -11.12 3.27 0.57
CA ASN A 229 -9.88 2.51 0.37
C ASN A 229 -8.69 3.40 -0.05
N TYR A 230 -8.94 4.65 -0.39
CA TYR A 230 -7.93 5.62 -0.77
C TYR A 230 -7.35 6.29 0.49
N LYS A 231 -6.09 5.98 0.81
CA LYS A 231 -5.43 6.47 2.03
C LYS A 231 -4.62 7.72 1.72
N MET A 232 -4.93 8.83 2.37
CA MET A 232 -4.12 10.05 2.27
C MET A 232 -3.04 10.05 3.36
N ILE A 233 -1.78 10.19 2.95
CA ILE A 233 -0.63 10.27 3.83
C ILE A 233 0.18 11.55 3.56
N SER A 234 1.02 11.96 4.53
CA SER A 234 2.04 12.98 4.28
C SER A 234 3.09 12.43 3.31
N GLY A 235 3.56 13.25 2.37
CA GLY A 235 4.62 12.88 1.45
C GLY A 235 5.91 12.48 2.17
N SER A 236 6.26 13.17 3.26
CA SER A 236 7.40 12.81 4.12
C SER A 236 7.32 11.40 4.72
N ASN A 237 6.12 10.83 4.85
CA ASN A 237 5.92 9.49 5.41
C ASN A 237 5.85 8.39 4.34
N LEU A 238 5.90 8.74 3.05
CA LEU A 238 5.71 7.79 1.96
C LEU A 238 6.71 6.63 2.04
N TYR A 239 8.00 6.93 2.16
CA TYR A 239 9.03 5.90 2.24
C TYR A 239 8.85 5.02 3.50
N ASN A 240 8.58 5.61 4.66
CA ASN A 240 8.47 4.84 5.91
C ASN A 240 7.26 3.89 5.92
N LEU A 241 6.13 4.31 5.36
CA LEU A 241 4.91 3.50 5.33
C LEU A 241 4.92 2.46 4.20
N TYR A 242 5.59 2.76 3.09
CA TYR A 242 5.58 1.95 1.88
C TYR A 242 6.98 1.54 1.41
N SER A 243 7.96 1.41 2.30
CA SER A 243 9.38 1.19 1.94
C SER A 243 9.62 0.02 0.98
N LYS A 244 8.82 -1.04 1.10
CA LYS A 244 8.91 -2.26 0.29
C LYS A 244 8.65 -2.07 -1.20
N ILE A 245 7.97 -0.99 -1.60
CA ILE A 245 7.65 -0.73 -3.00
C ILE A 245 8.80 -0.02 -3.74
N PHE A 246 9.77 0.52 -2.97
CA PHE A 246 10.94 1.21 -3.52
C PHE A 246 12.11 0.22 -3.65
N PRO A 247 12.81 0.24 -4.80
CA PRO A 247 13.94 -0.65 -5.03
C PRO A 247 15.19 -0.27 -4.23
N THR A 248 16.06 -1.26 -4.04
CA THR A 248 17.41 -1.13 -3.49
C THR A 248 18.43 -1.27 -4.61
N PHE A 249 19.48 -0.44 -4.57
CA PHE A 249 20.56 -0.32 -5.55
C PHE A 249 21.86 -0.81 -4.91
N SER A 250 22.39 -1.96 -5.33
CA SER A 250 23.60 -2.55 -4.76
C SER A 250 24.72 -2.60 -5.80
N PHE A 251 25.78 -1.82 -5.59
CA PHE A 251 26.98 -1.89 -6.40
C PHE A 251 27.84 -3.07 -5.94
N VAL A 252 28.10 -4.00 -6.85
CA VAL A 252 28.89 -5.21 -6.61
C VAL A 252 30.08 -5.18 -7.56
N LYS A 253 31.30 -5.15 -7.05
CA LYS A 253 32.54 -5.09 -7.86
C LYS A 253 32.62 -3.82 -8.73
N GLY A 254 32.28 -2.67 -8.16
CA GLY A 254 32.37 -1.38 -8.83
C GLY A 254 31.17 -1.11 -9.75
N LYS A 255 31.23 -1.52 -11.03
CA LYS A 255 30.23 -1.09 -12.04
C LYS A 255 29.03 -2.01 -12.25
N LEU A 256 29.04 -3.22 -11.68
CA LEU A 256 27.85 -4.08 -11.73
C LEU A 256 26.89 -3.59 -10.64
N LEU A 257 25.71 -3.15 -11.06
CA LEU A 257 24.66 -2.67 -10.18
C LEU A 257 23.52 -3.68 -10.18
N THR A 258 23.26 -4.26 -9.03
CA THR A 258 22.08 -5.09 -8.80
C THR A 258 20.95 -4.21 -8.26
N ILE A 259 19.83 -4.15 -8.98
CA ILE A 259 18.60 -3.50 -8.50
C ILE A 259 17.63 -4.57 -8.05
N THR A 260 17.21 -4.48 -6.79
CA THR A 260 16.27 -5.43 -6.18
C THR A 260 14.98 -4.72 -5.80
N ASN A 261 13.84 -5.27 -6.21
CA ASN A 261 12.52 -4.84 -5.77
C ASN A 261 11.68 -6.06 -5.34
N GLU A 262 11.22 -6.05 -4.10
CA GLU A 262 10.59 -7.20 -3.45
C GLU A 262 11.45 -8.48 -3.59
N ASN A 263 11.00 -9.44 -4.40
CA ASN A 263 11.66 -10.73 -4.65
C ASN A 263 12.32 -10.80 -6.04
N ILE A 264 12.32 -9.70 -6.80
CA ILE A 264 12.87 -9.64 -8.14
C ILE A 264 14.18 -8.87 -8.07
N SER A 265 15.26 -9.46 -8.57
CA SER A 265 16.56 -8.82 -8.67
C SER A 265 17.05 -8.88 -10.10
N LYS A 266 17.58 -7.77 -10.60
CA LYS A 266 18.15 -7.67 -11.95
C LYS A 266 19.48 -6.93 -11.90
N ASP A 267 20.45 -7.45 -12.62
CA ASP A 267 21.77 -6.87 -12.73
C ASP A 267 21.84 -5.93 -13.94
N PHE A 268 22.63 -4.87 -13.78
CA PHE A 268 22.88 -3.86 -14.81
C PHE A 268 24.35 -3.49 -14.81
N LEU A 269 24.90 -3.23 -15.98
CA LEU A 269 26.17 -2.52 -16.10
C LEU A 269 25.91 -1.02 -15.97
N PHE A 270 26.49 -0.41 -14.94
CA PHE A 270 26.34 1.01 -14.65
C PHE A 270 27.41 1.87 -15.31
N SER A 271 26.99 3.04 -15.82
CA SER A 271 27.89 4.11 -16.25
C SER A 271 27.28 5.50 -16.06
N ILE A 272 28.12 6.54 -16.04
CA ILE A 272 27.68 7.93 -16.17
C ILE A 272 27.94 8.38 -17.61
N LYS A 273 26.91 8.92 -18.26
CA LYS A 273 27.02 9.50 -19.60
C LYS A 273 26.71 10.99 -19.54
N GLU A 274 27.48 11.77 -20.29
CA GLU A 274 27.12 13.16 -20.56
C GLU A 274 26.03 13.18 -21.63
N LYS A 275 25.03 14.03 -21.44
CA LYS A 275 23.97 14.26 -22.40
C LYS A 275 24.52 15.16 -23.50
N ASN A 276 24.58 14.62 -24.71
CA ASN A 276 25.11 15.33 -25.89
C ASN A 276 24.02 16.06 -26.70
N THR A 277 22.76 16.06 -26.22
CA THR A 277 21.61 16.63 -26.94
C THR A 277 20.85 17.63 -26.09
N GLU A 278 20.42 18.72 -26.73
CA GLU A 278 19.52 19.73 -26.17
C GLU A 278 18.19 19.07 -25.77
N GLY A 279 17.97 18.89 -24.46
CA GLY A 279 16.70 18.38 -23.92
C GLY A 279 16.05 19.42 -23.03
N ASP A 280 14.72 19.50 -23.08
CA ASP A 280 13.95 20.67 -22.65
C ASP A 280 14.07 21.03 -21.15
N LEU A 281 14.11 20.06 -20.22
CA LEU A 281 14.07 20.37 -18.79
C LEU A 281 15.38 20.95 -18.25
N GLU A 282 16.50 20.28 -18.48
CA GLU A 282 17.80 20.78 -18.02
C GLU A 282 18.18 22.09 -18.71
N ASN A 283 17.78 22.29 -19.97
CA ASN A 283 17.93 23.58 -20.65
C ASN A 283 17.07 24.67 -20.00
N GLN A 284 15.83 24.36 -19.63
CA GLN A 284 14.99 25.27 -18.83
C GLN A 284 15.62 25.59 -17.46
N LEU A 285 16.38 24.64 -16.89
CA LEU A 285 17.10 24.81 -15.63
C LEU A 285 18.55 25.32 -15.80
N GLY A 286 19.05 25.47 -17.04
CA GLY A 286 20.40 25.94 -17.36
C GLY A 286 21.56 24.98 -17.02
N GLN A 287 21.35 23.66 -17.05
CA GLN A 287 22.29 22.66 -16.51
C GLN A 287 22.96 21.79 -17.58
N LYS A 288 24.16 21.28 -17.28
CA LYS A 288 24.81 20.23 -18.09
C LYS A 288 24.19 18.88 -17.76
N GLY A 289 23.60 18.25 -18.76
CA GLY A 289 22.90 16.99 -18.53
C GLY A 289 23.81 15.80 -18.28
N LYS A 290 23.49 15.02 -17.26
CA LYS A 290 24.16 13.74 -16.97
C LYS A 290 23.12 12.64 -16.80
N TYR A 291 23.43 11.48 -17.35
CA TYR A 291 22.61 10.29 -17.22
C TYR A 291 23.27 9.26 -16.30
N PHE A 292 22.47 8.73 -15.39
CA PHE A 292 22.69 7.47 -14.70
C PHE A 292 22.26 6.35 -15.65
N SER A 293 23.24 5.79 -16.37
CA SER A 293 23.03 4.80 -17.44
C SER A 293 23.11 3.38 -16.88
N LEU A 294 22.13 2.56 -17.27
CA LEU A 294 21.99 1.16 -16.90
C LEU A 294 21.82 0.31 -18.14
N THR A 295 22.73 -0.63 -18.39
CA THR A 295 22.61 -1.59 -19.49
C THR A 295 22.30 -2.97 -18.94
N ASP A 296 21.23 -3.61 -19.41
CA ASP A 296 20.88 -4.96 -19.01
C ASP A 296 21.57 -6.06 -19.84
N ASP A 297 21.32 -7.32 -19.48
CA ASP A 297 21.89 -8.50 -20.14
C ASP A 297 21.50 -8.63 -21.63
N ASP A 298 20.39 -8.00 -22.04
CA ASP A 298 19.93 -7.96 -23.44
C ASP A 298 20.54 -6.76 -24.21
N GLU A 299 21.55 -6.11 -23.62
CA GLU A 299 22.19 -4.89 -24.12
C GLU A 299 21.25 -3.68 -24.25
N LYS A 300 20.07 -3.73 -23.62
CA LYS A 300 19.13 -2.60 -23.60
C LYS A 300 19.60 -1.58 -22.57
N GLU A 301 19.80 -0.36 -23.05
CA GLU A 301 20.21 0.77 -22.22
C GLU A 301 19.01 1.58 -21.71
N TYR A 302 19.03 1.88 -20.41
CA TYR A 302 18.10 2.76 -19.72
C TYR A 302 18.86 3.98 -19.21
N LEU A 303 18.38 5.17 -19.57
CA LEU A 303 18.99 6.45 -19.20
C LEU A 303 18.07 7.16 -18.21
N LEU A 304 18.55 7.32 -16.98
CA LEU A 304 17.85 8.08 -15.94
C LEU A 304 18.57 9.42 -15.78
N GLU A 305 17.85 10.53 -15.90
CA GLU A 305 18.45 11.87 -15.88
C GLU A 305 18.80 12.29 -14.44
N LEU A 306 19.95 12.95 -14.29
CA LEU A 306 20.44 13.53 -13.03
C LEU A 306 20.32 15.04 -13.09
N ILE A 307 19.60 15.63 -12.14
CA ILE A 307 19.40 17.08 -12.07
C ILE A 307 19.96 17.66 -10.77
N LEU A 308 20.45 18.90 -10.83
CA LEU A 308 20.95 19.66 -9.69
C LEU A 308 19.89 20.68 -9.25
N ILE A 309 19.43 20.63 -8.00
CA ILE A 309 18.52 21.63 -7.43
C ILE A 309 19.07 22.01 -6.06
N ASN A 310 19.30 23.32 -5.84
CA ASN A 310 19.80 23.86 -4.57
C ASN A 310 21.03 23.09 -4.04
N ASP A 311 22.04 22.92 -4.89
CA ASP A 311 23.30 22.19 -4.60
C ASP A 311 23.15 20.68 -4.30
N GLU A 312 21.98 20.10 -4.50
CA GLU A 312 21.74 18.66 -4.35
C GLU A 312 21.39 18.00 -5.69
N VAL A 313 21.91 16.80 -5.91
CA VAL A 313 21.66 16.04 -7.13
C VAL A 313 20.61 14.96 -6.90
N TYR A 314 19.67 14.87 -7.84
CA TYR A 314 18.53 13.95 -7.80
C TYR A 314 18.51 13.05 -9.01
N LEU A 315 18.10 11.79 -8.79
CA LEU A 315 17.72 10.88 -9.86
C LEU A 315 16.27 11.17 -10.25
N THR A 316 16.02 11.34 -11.54
CA THR A 316 14.69 11.65 -12.06
C THR A 316 14.03 10.42 -12.66
N PHE A 317 12.72 10.31 -12.48
CA PHE A 317 11.88 9.33 -13.16
C PHE A 317 10.67 10.01 -13.78
N ASN A 318 10.45 9.76 -15.07
CA ASN A 318 9.32 10.30 -15.79
C ASN A 318 8.13 9.32 -15.78
N PHE A 319 6.93 9.86 -15.55
CA PHE A 319 5.68 9.09 -15.48
C PHE A 319 4.73 9.35 -16.65
N TYR A 320 5.05 10.28 -17.56
CA TYR A 320 4.18 10.66 -18.68
C TYR A 320 4.31 9.80 -19.94
N ASN A 321 5.30 8.89 -20.00
CA ASN A 321 5.53 8.05 -21.17
C ASN A 321 4.93 6.65 -21.01
N TYR A 322 4.55 6.03 -22.14
CA TYR A 322 4.00 4.67 -22.25
C TYR A 322 4.89 3.57 -21.62
N GLU A 323 6.15 3.88 -21.30
CA GLU A 323 7.03 3.04 -20.49
C GLU A 323 7.56 3.86 -19.30
N ASN A 324 6.85 3.81 -18.17
CA ASN A 324 7.30 4.35 -16.88
C ASN A 324 8.74 3.86 -16.60
N ASP A 325 9.67 4.79 -16.38
CA ASP A 325 11.09 4.46 -16.15
C ASP A 325 11.29 3.54 -14.94
N LEU A 326 10.45 3.67 -13.92
CA LEU A 326 10.46 2.76 -12.77
C LEU A 326 10.00 1.35 -13.14
N ALA A 327 9.02 1.21 -14.05
CA ALA A 327 8.56 -0.11 -14.49
C ALA A 327 9.69 -0.89 -15.19
N LYS A 328 10.58 -0.19 -15.92
CA LYS A 328 11.78 -0.79 -16.53
C LYS A 328 12.76 -1.37 -15.49
N LEU A 329 12.72 -0.86 -14.26
CA LEU A 329 13.49 -1.35 -13.12
C LEU A 329 12.71 -2.38 -12.27
N GLY A 330 11.59 -2.90 -12.77
CA GLY A 330 10.77 -3.89 -12.07
C GLY A 330 9.92 -3.29 -10.94
N VAL A 331 9.73 -1.97 -10.90
CA VAL A 331 8.87 -1.30 -9.93
C VAL A 331 7.41 -1.43 -10.32
N LYS A 332 6.60 -1.87 -9.36
CA LYS A 332 5.18 -2.20 -9.54
C LYS A 332 4.27 -1.18 -8.86
N TRP A 333 4.58 0.10 -9.02
CA TRP A 333 3.66 1.14 -8.61
C TRP A 333 3.68 2.26 -9.64
N GLU A 334 2.56 2.97 -9.72
CA GLU A 334 2.34 3.99 -10.74
C GLU A 334 1.83 5.27 -10.11
N VAL A 335 2.02 6.37 -10.83
CA VAL A 335 1.52 7.68 -10.45
C VAL A 335 0.34 8.01 -11.32
N THR A 336 -0.75 8.42 -10.71
CA THR A 336 -2.00 8.73 -11.40
C THR A 336 -2.60 10.01 -10.86
N SER A 337 -3.34 10.69 -11.75
CA SER A 337 -4.21 11.81 -11.39
C SER A 337 -5.66 11.37 -11.18
N ASN A 338 -5.96 10.06 -11.16
CA ASN A 338 -7.31 9.48 -11.09
C ASN A 338 -7.47 8.49 -9.93
N TYR A 339 -8.72 8.05 -9.70
CA TYR A 339 -8.99 6.82 -8.96
C TYR A 339 -8.88 5.65 -9.94
N GLU A 340 -8.03 4.67 -9.63
CA GLU A 340 -7.73 3.54 -10.52
C GLU A 340 -8.43 2.25 -10.03
N SER A 341 -8.88 2.25 -8.77
CA SER A 341 -9.78 1.21 -8.28
C SER A 341 -11.08 1.21 -9.07
N LYS A 342 -11.52 0.03 -9.48
CA LYS A 342 -12.72 -0.20 -10.30
C LYS A 342 -13.60 -1.28 -9.69
N LEU A 343 -14.90 -1.13 -9.90
CA LEU A 343 -15.86 -2.21 -9.71
C LEU A 343 -15.76 -3.14 -10.92
N VAL A 344 -15.55 -4.42 -10.67
CA VAL A 344 -15.49 -5.47 -11.69
C VAL A 344 -16.60 -6.48 -11.43
N ARG A 345 -17.34 -6.82 -12.47
CA ARG A 345 -18.35 -7.87 -12.46
C ARG A 345 -17.87 -9.02 -13.33
N TYR A 346 -17.69 -10.20 -12.76
CA TYR A 346 -17.42 -11.42 -13.52
C TYR A 346 -18.71 -12.19 -13.76
N TYR A 347 -18.89 -12.66 -14.99
CA TYR A 347 -20.04 -13.47 -15.39
C TYR A 347 -19.67 -14.40 -16.55
N ASN A 348 -20.37 -15.53 -16.61
CA ASN A 348 -20.24 -16.47 -17.71
C ASN A 348 -21.33 -16.22 -18.74
N ASN A 349 -20.97 -16.25 -20.03
CA ASN A 349 -21.93 -16.31 -21.11
C ASN A 349 -21.56 -17.40 -22.12
N SER A 350 -22.33 -17.52 -23.20
CA SER A 350 -22.15 -18.52 -24.25
C SER A 350 -20.77 -18.49 -24.94
N TYR A 351 -19.96 -17.46 -24.70
CA TYR A 351 -18.63 -17.27 -25.26
C TYR A 351 -17.49 -17.42 -24.21
N GLY A 352 -17.82 -17.80 -22.97
CA GLY A 352 -16.85 -17.96 -21.87
C GLY A 352 -17.00 -16.93 -20.76
N GLU A 353 -15.98 -16.87 -19.89
CA GLU A 353 -15.90 -15.89 -18.79
C GLU A 353 -15.67 -14.49 -19.35
N ARG A 354 -16.46 -13.52 -18.88
CA ARG A 354 -16.34 -12.11 -19.23
C ARG A 354 -16.32 -11.24 -17.98
N ALA A 355 -15.75 -10.05 -18.12
CA ALA A 355 -15.72 -9.04 -17.08
C ALA A 355 -16.26 -7.70 -17.62
N ASP A 356 -17.23 -7.12 -16.90
CA ASP A 356 -17.65 -5.72 -17.11
C ASP A 356 -17.04 -4.86 -16.00
N THR A 357 -16.63 -3.63 -16.31
CA THR A 357 -16.01 -2.72 -15.33
C THR A 357 -16.75 -1.39 -15.20
N ALA A 358 -16.73 -0.82 -14.00
CA ALA A 358 -17.24 0.50 -13.68
C ALA A 358 -16.23 1.26 -12.81
N GLN A 359 -16.00 2.55 -13.12
CA GLN A 359 -14.98 3.37 -12.50
C GLN A 359 -15.51 4.78 -12.17
N ILE A 360 -14.80 5.51 -11.31
CA ILE A 360 -15.04 6.94 -11.08
C ILE A 360 -14.33 7.73 -12.20
N ASN A 361 -15.07 8.46 -13.03
CA ASN A 361 -14.47 9.32 -14.05
C ASN A 361 -13.99 10.64 -13.43
N SER A 362 -12.79 11.10 -13.81
CA SER A 362 -12.09 12.24 -13.22
C SER A 362 -12.61 13.63 -13.58
N ASN A 363 -13.61 13.72 -14.46
CA ASN A 363 -14.31 14.99 -14.70
C ASN A 363 -15.18 15.46 -13.51
N ASP A 364 -15.37 14.62 -12.50
CA ASP A 364 -16.02 15.00 -11.22
C ASP A 364 -15.01 15.65 -10.23
N GLY A 365 -13.80 15.98 -10.69
CA GLY A 365 -12.69 16.54 -9.90
C GLY A 365 -12.80 18.02 -9.54
N ALA A 366 -13.90 18.70 -9.88
CA ALA A 366 -14.18 20.04 -9.41
C ALA A 366 -15.39 20.01 -8.47
N LEU A 367 -15.14 20.40 -7.22
CA LEU A 367 -16.05 20.50 -6.09
C LEU A 367 -16.01 19.30 -5.15
N MET A 368 -15.28 19.52 -4.06
CA MET A 368 -15.73 19.11 -2.74
C MET A 368 -17.25 19.30 -2.63
N ASP A 369 -17.89 18.32 -2.00
CA ASP A 369 -19.23 18.45 -1.46
C ASP A 369 -20.35 18.58 -2.50
N SER A 370 -20.66 17.47 -3.16
CA SER A 370 -22.02 17.30 -3.65
C SER A 370 -22.47 15.86 -3.47
N ASN A 371 -23.42 15.68 -2.54
CA ASN A 371 -24.45 14.63 -2.53
C ASN A 371 -25.31 14.66 -3.82
N TYR A 372 -24.73 14.96 -4.98
CA TYR A 372 -25.44 14.94 -6.24
C TYR A 372 -25.26 13.57 -6.88
N ASP A 373 -26.30 12.75 -6.65
CA ASP A 373 -26.69 11.57 -7.40
C ASP A 373 -26.58 11.81 -8.92
N TYR A 374 -25.39 11.66 -9.48
CA TYR A 374 -25.24 11.54 -10.92
C TYR A 374 -25.41 10.08 -11.35
N ASN A 375 -26.68 9.80 -11.66
CA ASN A 375 -27.20 8.74 -12.54
C ASN A 375 -27.01 7.28 -12.11
N THR A 376 -27.81 6.88 -11.14
CA THR A 376 -28.27 5.49 -10.89
C THR A 376 -28.87 4.79 -12.12
N SER A 377 -29.27 5.53 -13.17
CA SER A 377 -29.95 4.99 -14.35
C SER A 377 -29.07 4.15 -15.30
N LYS A 378 -27.74 4.34 -15.30
CA LYS A 378 -26.81 3.50 -16.10
C LYS A 378 -26.27 2.30 -15.33
N TYR A 379 -26.32 2.34 -14.00
CA TYR A 379 -25.78 1.30 -13.11
C TYR A 379 -26.81 0.25 -12.68
N THR A 380 -28.11 0.50 -12.88
CA THR A 380 -29.16 -0.54 -12.79
C THR A 380 -28.92 -1.70 -13.76
N TYR A 381 -28.22 -1.47 -14.87
CA TYR A 381 -27.79 -2.53 -15.79
C TYR A 381 -26.58 -3.33 -15.31
N PHE A 382 -25.94 -2.96 -14.19
CA PHE A 382 -24.79 -3.68 -13.63
C PHE A 382 -25.19 -4.66 -12.53
N LEU A 383 -26.47 -4.75 -12.14
CA LEU A 383 -26.94 -5.50 -10.96
C LEU A 383 -27.67 -6.79 -11.38
N TYR A 384 -26.91 -7.86 -11.59
CA TYR A 384 -27.42 -9.21 -11.84
C TYR A 384 -27.17 -10.09 -10.62
N GLU A 385 -28.20 -10.80 -10.17
CA GLU A 385 -28.15 -11.63 -8.95
C GLU A 385 -27.16 -12.80 -9.04
N ASP A 386 -26.85 -13.26 -10.27
CA ASP A 386 -25.97 -14.40 -10.55
C ASP A 386 -24.55 -13.97 -10.97
N SER A 387 -24.03 -12.84 -10.47
CA SER A 387 -22.70 -12.35 -10.83
C SER A 387 -21.83 -12.10 -9.60
N ASP A 388 -20.53 -12.34 -9.73
CA ASP A 388 -19.56 -12.04 -8.70
C ASP A 388 -19.00 -10.63 -8.90
N TYR A 389 -19.09 -9.81 -7.85
CA TYR A 389 -18.64 -8.43 -7.85
C TYR A 389 -17.40 -8.26 -7.00
N PHE A 390 -16.43 -7.50 -7.54
CA PHE A 390 -15.21 -7.17 -6.84
C PHE A 390 -14.91 -5.69 -6.96
N LEU A 391 -14.37 -5.12 -5.89
CA LEU A 391 -13.58 -3.91 -5.99
C LEU A 391 -12.12 -4.30 -6.24
N GLU A 392 -11.59 -3.88 -7.37
CA GLU A 392 -10.25 -4.26 -7.82
C GLU A 392 -9.38 -3.05 -8.07
N CYS A 393 -8.16 -3.10 -7.54
CA CYS A 393 -7.03 -2.27 -7.91
C CYS A 393 -5.92 -3.25 -8.34
N ASP A 394 -5.55 -3.22 -9.61
CA ASP A 394 -4.62 -4.16 -10.25
C ASP A 394 -3.15 -3.85 -9.93
N ASN A 395 -2.86 -2.58 -9.65
CA ASN A 395 -1.57 -2.10 -9.20
C ASN A 395 -1.65 -1.23 -7.94
N THR A 396 -0.50 -0.90 -7.35
CA THR A 396 -0.44 0.16 -6.34
C THR A 396 -0.31 1.51 -7.05
N TYR A 397 -1.25 2.41 -6.82
CA TYR A 397 -1.28 3.73 -7.43
C TYR A 397 -1.10 4.84 -6.41
N MET A 398 -0.29 5.83 -6.76
CA MET A 398 -0.06 7.03 -5.99
C MET A 398 -0.57 8.25 -6.72
N SER A 399 -1.21 9.15 -5.99
CA SER A 399 -1.67 10.43 -6.53
C SER A 399 -1.18 11.55 -5.65
N ILE A 400 -0.72 12.62 -6.27
CA ILE A 400 -0.03 13.70 -5.57
C ILE A 400 -0.93 14.89 -5.40
N TRP A 401 -0.83 15.49 -4.22
CA TRP A 401 -1.58 16.66 -3.83
C TRP A 401 -0.66 17.64 -3.14
N LEU A 402 -0.88 18.93 -3.38
CA LEU A 402 -0.27 19.96 -2.54
C LEU A 402 -0.95 19.96 -1.18
N ILE A 403 -0.17 20.20 -0.13
CA ILE A 403 -0.73 20.56 1.15
C ILE A 403 -1.50 21.88 0.97
N PRO A 404 -2.78 21.96 1.38
CA PRO A 404 -3.55 23.20 1.29
C PRO A 404 -2.85 24.29 2.10
N THR A 405 -2.80 25.50 1.55
CA THR A 405 -2.32 26.70 2.26
C THR A 405 -3.51 27.53 2.73
N ILE A 406 -3.27 28.57 3.52
CA ILE A 406 -4.34 29.52 3.91
C ILE A 406 -4.96 30.27 2.72
N TYR A 407 -4.32 30.25 1.56
CA TYR A 407 -4.76 30.95 0.35
C TYR A 407 -5.28 30.01 -0.75
N GLU A 408 -4.96 28.72 -0.69
CA GLU A 408 -5.28 27.75 -1.74
C GLU A 408 -5.83 26.44 -1.16
N SER A 409 -6.95 25.99 -1.71
CA SER A 409 -7.51 24.66 -1.44
C SER A 409 -6.53 23.56 -1.84
N GLN A 410 -6.72 22.35 -1.33
CA GLN A 410 -5.91 21.20 -1.73
C GLN A 410 -6.06 20.95 -3.24
N VAL A 411 -4.97 21.12 -4.00
CA VAL A 411 -4.94 20.91 -5.46
C VAL A 411 -4.22 19.60 -5.77
N ARG A 412 -4.82 18.77 -6.62
CA ARG A 412 -4.17 17.58 -7.17
C ARG A 412 -3.12 18.03 -8.19
N VAL A 413 -1.90 17.55 -8.04
CA VAL A 413 -0.79 17.84 -8.96
C VAL A 413 -0.58 16.63 -9.84
N ASN A 414 -0.43 16.88 -11.14
CA ASN A 414 0.09 15.87 -12.04
C ASN A 414 1.61 16.04 -12.13
N PRO A 415 2.40 15.20 -11.43
CA PRO A 415 3.85 15.39 -11.37
C PRO A 415 4.48 15.11 -12.72
N GLY A 416 5.14 16.11 -13.32
CA GLY A 416 6.02 15.97 -14.47
C GLY A 416 7.00 14.82 -14.27
N ILE A 417 7.67 14.87 -13.13
CA ILE A 417 8.85 14.06 -12.80
C ILE A 417 8.85 13.83 -11.28
N PHE A 418 9.15 12.62 -10.83
CA PHE A 418 9.60 12.42 -9.44
C PHE A 418 11.12 12.50 -9.32
N LEU A 419 11.54 13.02 -8.18
CA LEU A 419 12.92 13.15 -7.78
C LEU A 419 13.23 12.20 -6.65
N PHE A 420 14.36 11.51 -6.75
CA PHE A 420 14.82 10.54 -5.76
C PHE A 420 16.26 10.80 -5.35
N LYS A 421 16.57 10.42 -4.12
CA LYS A 421 17.93 10.31 -3.59
C LYS A 421 18.32 8.84 -3.47
N LEU A 422 19.63 8.58 -3.51
CA LEU A 422 20.22 7.31 -3.11
C LEU A 422 20.83 7.50 -1.72
N GLU A 423 20.24 6.86 -0.72
CA GLU A 423 20.74 6.89 0.67
C GLU A 423 21.40 5.55 0.99
N GLU A 424 22.64 5.60 1.47
CA GLU A 424 23.45 4.41 1.78
C GLU A 424 22.86 3.66 3.00
N ILE A 425 22.91 2.32 2.98
CA ILE A 425 22.34 1.44 4.02
C ILE A 425 23.26 0.29 4.42
#